data_AF-A0A534HQ73-F1
#
_entry.id   AF-A0A534HQ73-F1
#
_cell.length_a   1.000
_cell.length_b   1.000
_cell.length_c   1.000
_cell.angle_alpha   90.00
_cell.angle_beta   90.00
_cell.angle_gamma   90.00
#
_symmetry.space_group_name_H-M   'P 1'
#
loop_
_entity.id
_entity.type
_entity.pdbx_description
1 polymer ?
#
loop_
_entity_poly.entity_id
_entity_poly.type
_entity_poly.pdbx_seq_one_letter_code
_entity_poly.pdbx_strand_id
1 'polypeptide(L)'
;MKIGEIVAASVIDGLVAKLQLGNPEELKIAFPVIVEGARYDFYCLVEDVVNEESDIADQLAGSTIADVVVPRPETHEGYGGPIFYSKAKLRMIQLVDRETKDLSEPQTIPPYFSPCRHATREDVERIYQVTDTSATLGTITGVEPFHVQLDMQKLVEKPFAIFGRTGTGKSILNKLVCAGILSCDVGSVLIFDMHSEYGVFSATDKTEGLKFFFPGKVEIFSLDPKNKEAKPFVLDAREITPEDLVVALQDLTAPMVDTLYEIAKGRGGRDLVSAVKDATMEMLGTERAHEMTLQGLKRRIGRLDRLPFLKAMTEGKDAFAHILAAIRGGKSVVLDFGDYGTDQMVYLFVANILSRRLFELYTERNEEYPRLVLFLEEAHKFLSPEIAPYAHTFSRLARET
;
A
#
# COMPACT_ATOMS: atom_id res chain seq x y z
N MET A 1 2.38 4.65 34.72
CA MET A 1 2.32 6.07 35.11
C MET A 1 0.92 6.60 34.79
N LYS A 2 0.22 7.23 35.74
CA LYS A 2 -1.08 7.87 35.49
C LYS A 2 -0.86 9.13 34.65
N ILE A 3 -1.71 9.37 33.65
CA ILE A 3 -1.63 10.55 32.77
C ILE A 3 -2.80 11.51 32.93
N GLY A 4 -3.96 11.03 33.39
CA GLY A 4 -5.16 11.85 33.45
C GLY A 4 -6.43 11.03 33.63
N GLU A 5 -7.57 11.67 33.36
CA GLU A 5 -8.90 11.10 33.54
C GLU A 5 -9.83 11.51 32.39
N ILE A 6 -10.74 10.62 32.00
CA ILE A 6 -11.67 10.88 30.89
C ILE A 6 -12.70 11.95 31.25
N VAL A 7 -12.84 12.94 30.37
CA VAL A 7 -13.82 14.04 30.49
C VAL A 7 -14.78 14.12 29.31
N ALA A 8 -14.53 13.38 28.23
CA ALA A 8 -15.50 13.16 27.15
C ALA A 8 -15.18 11.84 26.43
N ALA A 9 -16.21 11.22 25.85
CA ALA A 9 -16.06 9.97 25.13
C ALA A 9 -17.10 9.81 24.02
N SER A 10 -16.65 9.34 22.86
CA SER A 10 -17.45 8.97 21.70
C SER A 10 -16.82 7.71 21.09
N VAL A 11 -17.65 6.75 20.67
CA VAL A 11 -17.14 5.57 19.95
C VAL A 11 -16.47 5.98 18.64
N ILE A 12 -17.03 6.99 17.96
CA ILE A 12 -16.60 7.43 16.63
C ILE A 12 -15.51 8.51 16.74
N ASP A 13 -15.72 9.51 17.61
CA ASP A 13 -14.82 10.68 17.71
C ASP A 13 -13.67 10.47 18.71
N GLY A 14 -13.63 9.31 19.38
CA GLY A 14 -12.60 8.98 20.36
C GLY A 14 -12.86 9.52 21.75
N LEU A 15 -11.82 9.52 22.59
CA LEU A 15 -11.89 9.91 23.99
C LEU A 15 -11.11 11.20 24.23
N VAL A 16 -11.51 11.97 25.24
CA VAL A 16 -10.77 13.14 25.70
C VAL A 16 -10.40 12.94 27.15
N ALA A 17 -9.11 12.94 27.44
CA ALA A 17 -8.57 12.88 28.79
C ALA A 17 -8.12 14.27 29.24
N LYS A 18 -8.56 14.73 30.42
CA LYS A 18 -7.94 15.87 31.09
C LYS A 18 -6.63 15.39 31.71
N LEU A 19 -5.52 16.01 31.31
CA LEU A 19 -4.19 15.62 31.75
C LEU A 19 -3.94 16.04 33.20
N GLN A 20 -3.26 15.17 33.94
CA GLN A 20 -2.81 15.36 35.31
C GLN A 20 -1.27 15.24 35.40
N LEU A 21 -0.57 15.53 34.31
CA LEU A 21 0.88 15.49 34.21
C LEU A 21 1.53 16.79 34.73
N GLY A 22 2.81 16.71 35.11
CA GLY A 22 3.64 17.85 35.50
C GLY A 22 3.89 18.82 34.35
N ASN A 23 4.11 18.28 33.15
CA ASN A 23 4.25 19.01 31.91
C ASN A 23 3.55 18.23 30.78
N PRO A 24 2.65 18.83 29.99
CA PRO A 24 2.01 18.15 28.85
C PRO A 24 3.01 17.66 27.78
N GLU A 25 4.22 18.22 27.70
CA GLU A 25 5.28 17.78 26.79
C GLU A 25 5.80 16.36 27.06
N GLU A 26 5.51 15.81 28.25
CA GLU A 26 5.84 14.43 28.60
C GLU A 26 5.02 13.40 27.79
N LEU A 27 3.87 13.81 27.24
CA LEU A 27 3.00 12.96 26.45
C LEU A 27 3.18 13.23 24.95
N LYS A 28 3.51 12.20 24.19
CA LYS A 28 3.74 12.29 22.74
C LYS A 28 2.55 11.74 21.96
N ILE A 29 2.35 12.25 20.75
CA ILE A 29 1.43 11.65 19.78
C ILE A 29 1.87 10.22 19.41
N ALA A 30 0.90 9.40 19.02
CA ALA A 30 1.03 7.97 18.75
C ALA A 30 1.53 7.12 19.94
N PHE A 31 1.60 7.69 21.15
CA PHE A 31 1.98 6.95 22.34
C PHE A 31 0.81 6.09 22.84
N PRO A 32 1.04 4.82 23.22
CA PRO A 32 -0.03 3.94 23.69
C PRO A 32 -0.41 4.22 25.14
N VAL A 33 -1.72 4.33 25.38
CA VAL A 33 -2.30 4.59 26.70
C VAL A 33 -3.45 3.63 26.96
N ILE A 34 -3.61 3.25 28.23
CA ILE A 34 -4.74 2.45 28.69
C ILE A 34 -5.70 3.35 29.43
N VAL A 35 -6.96 3.32 29.00
CA VAL A 35 -8.08 3.90 29.77
C VAL A 35 -8.77 2.75 30.50
N GLU A 36 -8.82 2.84 31.82
CA GLU A 36 -9.31 1.75 32.67
C GLU A 36 -10.82 1.94 32.89
N GLY A 37 -11.61 1.07 32.26
CA GLY A 37 -13.05 0.99 32.47
C GLY A 37 -13.42 -0.05 33.52
N ALA A 38 -14.72 -0.14 33.81
CA ALA A 38 -15.26 -1.10 34.79
C ALA A 38 -15.15 -2.55 34.29
N ARG A 39 -15.49 -2.78 33.02
CA ARG A 39 -15.43 -4.12 32.39
C ARG A 39 -14.30 -4.25 31.38
N TYR A 40 -14.01 -3.18 30.65
CA TYR A 40 -13.02 -3.18 29.58
C TYR A 40 -11.89 -2.21 29.91
N ASP A 41 -10.67 -2.61 29.61
CA ASP A 41 -9.55 -1.68 29.44
C ASP A 41 -9.50 -1.29 27.95
N PHE A 42 -9.38 0.01 27.67
CA PHE A 42 -9.37 0.53 26.31
C PHE A 42 -7.93 0.85 25.93
N TYR A 43 -7.37 0.08 25.00
CA TYR A 43 -6.09 0.38 24.40
C TYR A 43 -6.27 1.52 23.39
N CYS A 44 -5.63 2.66 23.66
CA CYS A 44 -5.74 3.86 22.86
C CYS A 44 -4.37 4.37 22.43
N LEU A 45 -4.35 5.15 21.34
CA LEU A 45 -3.19 5.95 20.95
C LEU A 45 -3.50 7.43 21.18
N VAL A 46 -2.51 8.18 21.66
CA VAL A 46 -2.61 9.64 21.72
C VAL A 46 -2.66 10.19 20.30
N GLU A 47 -3.76 10.82 19.93
CA GLU A 47 -3.94 11.45 18.62
C GLU A 47 -3.44 12.90 18.65
N ASP A 48 -3.69 13.59 19.75
CA ASP A 48 -3.39 15.02 19.90
C ASP A 48 -3.23 15.39 21.38
N VAL A 49 -2.47 16.46 21.65
CA VAL A 49 -2.31 17.05 22.98
C VAL A 49 -2.55 18.55 22.83
N VAL A 50 -3.61 19.05 23.49
CA VAL A 50 -4.13 20.39 23.27
C VAL A 50 -4.31 21.16 24.56
N ASN A 51 -4.03 22.46 24.50
CA ASN A 51 -4.64 23.44 25.38
C ASN A 51 -5.79 24.07 24.59
N GLU A 52 -7.00 24.03 25.12
CA GLU A 52 -8.13 24.70 24.46
C GLU A 52 -7.93 26.22 24.49
N GLU A 53 -8.42 26.89 23.45
CA GLU A 53 -8.43 28.35 23.40
C GLU A 53 -9.16 28.90 24.63
N SER A 54 -8.55 29.88 25.28
CA SER A 54 -9.05 30.46 26.51
C SER A 54 -8.81 31.97 26.49
N ASP A 55 -9.89 32.73 26.52
CA ASP A 55 -9.84 34.20 26.61
C ASP A 55 -9.05 34.65 27.84
N ILE A 56 -9.10 33.86 28.93
CA ILE A 56 -8.35 34.13 30.16
C ILE A 56 -6.86 33.91 29.93
N ALA A 57 -6.48 32.85 29.19
CA ALA A 57 -5.07 32.60 28.85
C ALA A 57 -4.51 33.75 27.99
N ASP A 58 -5.26 34.18 26.99
CA ASP A 58 -4.86 35.27 26.09
C ASP A 58 -4.68 36.59 26.84
N GLN A 59 -5.63 36.94 27.73
CA GLN A 59 -5.54 38.15 28.56
C GLN A 59 -4.38 38.13 29.57
N LEU A 60 -4.02 36.95 30.10
CA LEU A 60 -2.96 36.82 31.09
C LEU A 60 -1.57 36.69 30.45
N ALA A 61 -1.47 36.25 29.19
CA ALA A 61 -0.20 36.06 28.50
C ALA A 61 0.66 37.33 28.52
N GLY A 62 1.91 37.22 29.02
CA GLY A 62 2.82 38.36 29.15
C GLY A 62 2.56 39.29 30.35
N SER A 63 1.55 39.03 31.18
CA SER A 63 1.31 39.77 32.42
C SER A 63 2.19 39.26 33.57
N THR A 64 2.51 40.14 34.54
CA THR A 64 3.23 39.75 35.77
C THR A 64 2.40 38.86 36.71
N ILE A 65 1.09 38.75 36.46
CA ILE A 65 0.15 37.93 37.24
C ILE A 65 0.09 36.50 36.70
N ALA A 66 0.47 36.28 35.43
CA ALA A 66 0.49 34.95 34.82
C ALA A 66 1.30 33.94 35.66
N ASP A 67 2.42 34.39 36.23
CA ASP A 67 3.30 33.58 37.08
C ASP A 67 2.65 33.12 38.40
N VAL A 68 1.57 33.76 38.82
CA VAL A 68 0.81 33.44 40.04
C VAL A 68 -0.37 32.51 39.73
N VAL A 69 -0.91 32.56 38.50
CA VAL A 69 -2.15 31.87 38.10
C VAL A 69 -1.86 30.62 37.27
N VAL A 70 -0.79 30.62 36.47
CA VAL A 70 -0.34 29.45 35.70
C VAL A 70 0.58 28.62 36.60
N PRO A 71 0.24 27.35 36.88
CA PRO A 71 1.11 26.47 37.65
C PRO A 71 2.48 26.36 36.97
N ARG A 72 3.55 26.73 37.69
CA ARG A 72 4.91 26.43 37.24
C ARG A 72 5.22 24.97 37.57
N PRO A 73 5.94 24.23 36.70
CA PRO A 73 6.32 22.84 36.96
C PRO A 73 7.07 22.63 38.29
N GLU A 74 7.71 23.69 38.79
CA GLU A 74 8.62 23.67 39.93
C GLU A 74 7.91 23.91 41.29
N THR A 75 6.68 24.43 41.31
CA THR A 75 6.04 24.92 42.55
C THR A 75 4.72 24.25 42.91
N HIS A 76 4.12 23.46 42.02
CA HIS A 76 2.91 22.68 42.31
C HIS A 76 3.03 21.28 41.70
N GLU A 77 2.52 20.27 42.41
CA GLU A 77 2.28 18.93 41.84
C GLU A 77 1.30 19.04 40.67
N GLY A 78 1.81 19.14 39.44
CA GLY A 78 1.03 19.04 38.20
C GLY A 78 0.69 20.36 37.52
N TYR A 79 0.68 20.35 36.18
CA TYR A 79 0.09 21.38 35.30
C TYR A 79 -1.45 21.38 35.35
N GLY A 80 -2.03 20.95 36.48
CA GLY A 80 -3.42 20.55 36.64
C GLY A 80 -4.23 21.53 37.50
N GLY A 81 -4.10 22.83 37.26
CA GLY A 81 -4.96 23.82 37.90
C GLY A 81 -6.43 23.67 37.45
N PRO A 82 -7.41 24.13 38.24
CA PRO A 82 -8.80 24.14 37.81
C PRO A 82 -9.06 25.09 36.62
N ILE A 83 -8.17 26.06 36.39
CA ILE A 83 -8.32 27.12 35.38
C ILE A 83 -7.61 26.79 34.07
N PHE A 84 -6.33 26.38 34.13
CA PHE A 84 -5.53 26.00 32.97
C PHE A 84 -5.12 24.54 33.07
N TYR A 85 -5.45 23.78 32.03
CA TYR A 85 -5.14 22.36 31.93
C TYR A 85 -5.03 21.97 30.47
N SER A 86 -4.27 20.92 30.23
CA SER A 86 -4.15 20.30 28.92
C SER A 86 -5.09 19.11 28.80
N LYS A 87 -5.51 18.81 27.58
CA LYS A 87 -6.30 17.63 27.21
C LYS A 87 -5.51 16.78 26.22
N ALA A 88 -5.70 15.47 26.27
CA ALA A 88 -5.26 14.56 25.22
C ALA A 88 -6.47 13.98 24.51
N LYS A 89 -6.46 14.02 23.18
CA LYS A 89 -7.40 13.26 22.35
C LYS A 89 -6.83 11.87 22.14
N LEU A 90 -7.64 10.85 22.43
CA LEU A 90 -7.23 9.46 22.41
C LEU A 90 -8.09 8.69 21.41
N ARG A 91 -7.43 8.03 20.46
CA ARG A 91 -8.09 7.13 19.51
C ARG A 91 -8.12 5.73 20.10
N MET A 92 -9.32 5.19 20.33
CA MET A 92 -9.50 3.80 20.73
C MET A 92 -9.09 2.87 19.59
N ILE A 93 -8.26 1.87 19.89
CA ILE A 93 -7.83 0.86 18.92
C ILE A 93 -8.50 -0.46 19.24
N GLN A 94 -8.53 -0.86 20.52
CA GLN A 94 -9.03 -2.17 20.92
C GLN A 94 -9.55 -2.16 22.35
N LEU A 95 -10.60 -2.95 22.60
CA LEU A 95 -11.09 -3.26 23.93
C LEU A 95 -10.43 -4.54 24.42
N VAL A 96 -10.07 -4.55 25.70
CA VAL A 96 -9.58 -5.72 26.43
C VAL A 96 -10.56 -6.01 27.55
N ASP A 97 -11.29 -7.13 27.47
CA ASP A 97 -12.18 -7.53 28.56
C ASP A 97 -11.34 -7.88 29.81
N ARG A 98 -11.68 -7.32 30.97
CA ARG A 98 -10.83 -7.46 32.16
C ARG A 98 -10.84 -8.86 32.76
N GLU A 99 -11.91 -9.63 32.56
CA GLU A 99 -12.06 -10.98 33.09
C GLU A 99 -11.48 -12.02 32.15
N THR A 100 -12.00 -12.06 30.91
CA THR A 100 -11.60 -13.06 29.91
C THR A 100 -10.29 -12.72 29.24
N LYS A 101 -9.92 -11.44 29.26
CA LYS A 101 -8.78 -10.87 28.54
C LYS A 101 -8.95 -10.88 27.01
N ASP A 102 -10.15 -11.17 26.51
CA ASP A 102 -10.45 -11.19 25.08
C ASP A 102 -10.35 -9.79 24.45
N LEU A 103 -9.93 -9.76 23.19
CA LEU A 103 -9.81 -8.55 22.39
C LEU A 103 -11.04 -8.36 21.50
N SER A 104 -11.55 -7.14 21.44
CA SER A 104 -12.66 -6.78 20.54
C SER A 104 -12.55 -5.35 20.02
N GLU A 105 -13.25 -5.05 18.94
CA GLU A 105 -13.30 -3.70 18.40
C GLU A 105 -14.03 -2.73 19.36
N PRO A 106 -13.62 -1.45 19.43
CA PRO A 106 -14.32 -0.44 20.20
C PRO A 106 -15.77 -0.26 19.72
N GLN A 107 -16.72 -0.70 20.55
CA GLN A 107 -18.17 -0.53 20.31
C GLN A 107 -18.88 0.21 21.45
N THR A 108 -18.13 0.68 22.44
CA THR A 108 -18.65 1.37 23.63
C THR A 108 -17.60 2.35 24.16
N ILE A 109 -17.92 3.04 25.25
CA ILE A 109 -17.10 4.07 25.87
C ILE A 109 -16.85 3.79 27.36
N PRO A 110 -15.75 4.30 27.93
CA PRO A 110 -15.53 4.27 29.38
C PRO A 110 -16.43 5.28 30.10
N PRO A 111 -16.70 5.09 31.40
CA PRO A 111 -17.34 6.10 32.24
C PRO A 111 -16.53 7.41 32.32
N TYR A 112 -17.21 8.48 32.73
CA TYR A 112 -16.53 9.71 33.14
C TYR A 112 -15.53 9.44 34.25
N PHE A 113 -14.43 10.18 34.21
CA PHE A 113 -13.31 10.12 35.15
C PHE A 113 -12.59 8.77 35.20
N SER A 114 -12.81 7.89 34.22
CA SER A 114 -11.99 6.70 34.04
C SER A 114 -10.50 7.09 33.98
N PRO A 115 -9.64 6.49 34.82
CA PRO A 115 -8.25 6.86 34.85
C PRO A 115 -7.55 6.38 33.58
N CYS A 116 -6.59 7.18 33.16
CA CYS A 116 -5.74 6.91 32.01
C CYS A 116 -4.30 6.74 32.50
N ARG A 117 -3.58 5.76 31.94
CA ARG A 117 -2.16 5.53 32.22
C ARG A 117 -1.37 5.21 30.96
N HIS A 118 -0.06 5.38 31.00
CA HIS A 118 0.83 4.80 29.99
C HIS A 118 0.60 3.29 29.89
N ALA A 119 0.59 2.78 28.66
CA ALA A 119 0.62 1.35 28.42
C ALA A 119 1.96 0.77 28.92
N THR A 120 1.87 -0.40 29.52
CA THR A 120 3.03 -1.22 29.91
C THR A 120 3.43 -2.14 28.76
N ARG A 121 4.57 -2.82 28.89
CA ARG A 121 5.00 -3.83 27.92
C ARG A 121 3.94 -4.91 27.70
N GLU A 122 3.36 -5.42 28.78
CA GLU A 122 2.35 -6.47 28.73
C GLU A 122 1.08 -6.01 28.00
N ASP A 123 0.67 -4.74 28.18
CA ASP A 123 -0.47 -4.19 27.47
C ASP A 123 -0.23 -4.16 25.95
N VAL A 124 0.99 -3.76 25.52
CA VAL A 124 1.35 -3.67 24.10
C VAL A 124 1.51 -5.07 23.48
N GLU A 125 2.23 -5.98 24.15
CA GLU A 125 2.41 -7.37 23.70
C GLU A 125 1.09 -8.13 23.61
N ARG A 126 0.10 -7.77 24.44
CA ARG A 126 -1.25 -8.33 24.36
C ARG A 126 -1.97 -7.95 23.07
N ILE A 127 -1.77 -6.73 22.57
CA ILE A 127 -2.38 -6.26 21.31
C ILE A 127 -1.62 -6.82 20.11
N TYR A 128 -0.29 -6.71 20.12
CA TYR A 128 0.58 -7.18 19.04
C TYR A 128 1.05 -8.61 19.30
N GLN A 129 0.09 -9.53 19.38
CA GLN A 129 0.37 -10.95 19.68
C GLN A 129 1.27 -11.56 18.62
N VAL A 130 2.27 -12.32 19.08
CA VAL A 130 3.18 -13.07 18.21
C VAL A 130 2.54 -14.40 17.85
N THR A 131 2.45 -14.67 16.55
CA THR A 131 2.10 -15.96 15.96
C THR A 131 3.31 -16.54 15.23
N ASP A 132 3.24 -17.82 14.81
CA ASP A 132 4.30 -18.47 14.02
C ASP A 132 4.54 -17.75 12.68
N THR A 133 3.55 -17.00 12.20
CA THR A 133 3.56 -16.23 10.96
C THR A 133 3.75 -14.74 11.20
N SER A 134 4.16 -14.33 12.41
CA SER A 134 4.40 -12.93 12.73
C SER A 134 5.81 -12.48 12.32
N ALA A 135 5.89 -11.27 11.78
CA ALA A 135 7.15 -10.59 11.55
C ALA A 135 7.11 -9.15 12.09
N THR A 136 8.27 -8.68 12.55
CA THR A 136 8.42 -7.35 13.13
C THR A 136 8.57 -6.29 12.05
N LEU A 137 7.68 -5.30 12.03
CA LEU A 137 7.74 -4.18 11.08
C LEU A 137 8.48 -2.95 11.61
N GLY A 138 8.66 -2.84 12.92
CA GLY A 138 9.33 -1.71 13.53
C GLY A 138 9.07 -1.63 15.02
N THR A 139 9.27 -0.44 15.58
CA THR A 139 9.00 -0.15 16.99
C THR A 139 8.08 1.05 17.16
N ILE A 140 7.39 1.11 18.30
CA ILE A 140 6.62 2.29 18.68
C ILE A 140 7.59 3.43 19.04
N THR A 141 7.40 4.59 18.42
CA THR A 141 8.29 5.74 18.63
C THR A 141 8.11 6.35 20.02
N GLY A 142 9.22 6.73 20.68
CA GLY A 142 9.18 7.54 21.90
C GLY A 142 8.99 6.78 23.21
N VAL A 143 9.09 5.45 23.20
CA VAL A 143 9.01 4.58 24.38
C VAL A 143 10.12 3.52 24.34
N GLU A 144 10.33 2.81 25.45
CA GLU A 144 11.07 1.54 25.49
C GLU A 144 10.68 0.70 24.26
N PRO A 145 11.65 0.12 23.51
CA PRO A 145 11.37 -0.47 22.20
C PRO A 145 10.34 -1.60 22.28
N PHE A 146 9.09 -1.26 21.99
CA PHE A 146 8.01 -2.21 21.76
C PHE A 146 8.00 -2.58 20.29
N HIS A 147 8.20 -3.86 19.99
CA HIS A 147 8.17 -4.35 18.64
C HIS A 147 6.72 -4.47 18.15
N VAL A 148 6.44 -3.86 17.00
CA VAL A 148 5.16 -4.00 16.32
C VAL A 148 5.20 -5.27 15.48
N GLN A 149 4.46 -6.27 15.93
CA GLN A 149 4.34 -7.57 15.29
C GLN A 149 3.11 -7.59 14.41
N LEU A 150 3.27 -8.11 13.19
CA LEU A 150 2.16 -8.28 12.26
C LEU A 150 2.12 -9.72 11.76
N ASP A 151 0.94 -10.33 11.86
CA ASP A 151 0.69 -11.66 11.31
C ASP A 151 0.64 -11.58 9.78
N MET A 152 1.68 -12.10 9.15
CA MET A 152 1.83 -12.04 7.70
C MET A 152 0.82 -12.95 6.99
N GLN A 153 0.39 -14.05 7.61
CA GLN A 153 -0.64 -14.92 7.03
C GLN A 153 -1.97 -14.19 6.93
N LYS A 154 -2.39 -13.52 7.99
CA LYS A 154 -3.61 -12.69 7.98
C LYS A 154 -3.48 -11.50 7.04
N LEU A 155 -2.30 -10.87 6.96
CA LEU A 155 -2.07 -9.74 6.06
C LEU A 155 -2.30 -10.12 4.59
N VAL A 156 -1.79 -11.26 4.15
CA VAL A 156 -1.90 -11.69 2.74
C VAL A 156 -3.30 -12.21 2.36
N GLU A 157 -4.22 -12.34 3.31
CA GLU A 157 -5.63 -12.71 3.05
C GLU A 157 -6.48 -11.55 2.55
N LYS A 158 -5.99 -10.32 2.68
CA LYS A 158 -6.75 -9.11 2.35
C LYS A 158 -5.92 -8.15 1.48
N PRO A 159 -6.56 -7.38 0.58
CA PRO A 159 -5.88 -6.30 -0.10
C PRO A 159 -5.51 -5.24 0.94
N PHE A 160 -4.31 -4.70 0.84
CA PHE A 160 -3.85 -3.60 1.67
C PHE A 160 -3.14 -2.54 0.83
N ALA A 161 -2.96 -1.37 1.40
CA ALA A 161 -2.28 -0.25 0.75
C ALA A 161 -1.31 0.43 1.72
N ILE A 162 -0.15 0.82 1.20
CA ILE A 162 0.88 1.55 1.94
C ILE A 162 0.85 3.00 1.48
N PHE A 163 0.40 3.90 2.34
CA PHE A 163 0.31 5.33 2.06
C PHE A 163 1.45 6.10 2.72
N GLY A 164 1.92 7.16 2.05
CA GLY A 164 2.96 8.02 2.57
C GLY A 164 3.40 9.08 1.55
N ARG A 165 3.90 10.21 2.03
CA ARG A 165 4.51 11.22 1.16
C ARG A 165 5.84 10.70 0.60
N THR A 166 6.35 11.33 -0.45
CA THR A 166 7.69 10.98 -0.97
C THR A 166 8.74 11.18 0.12
N GLY A 167 9.66 10.22 0.26
CA GLY A 167 10.71 10.25 1.28
C GLY A 167 10.28 9.84 2.70
N THR A 168 9.03 9.42 2.93
CA THR A 168 8.58 8.99 4.27
C THR A 168 8.83 7.50 4.56
N GLY A 169 9.62 6.80 3.74
CA GLY A 169 9.97 5.40 3.96
C GLY A 169 8.95 4.36 3.44
N LYS A 170 8.08 4.71 2.47
CA LYS A 170 7.13 3.75 1.87
C LYS A 170 7.80 2.49 1.34
N SER A 171 8.87 2.65 0.55
CA SER A 171 9.59 1.54 -0.06
C SER A 171 10.29 0.68 0.98
N ILE A 172 10.82 1.29 2.05
CA ILE A 172 11.41 0.56 3.19
C ILE A 172 10.35 -0.27 3.92
N LEU A 173 9.19 0.31 4.23
CA LEU A 173 8.08 -0.43 4.84
C LEU A 173 7.62 -1.58 3.93
N ASN A 174 7.51 -1.33 2.62
CA ASN A 174 7.14 -2.35 1.65
C ASN A 174 8.17 -3.50 1.60
N LYS A 175 9.48 -3.19 1.63
CA LYS A 175 10.55 -4.20 1.74
C LYS A 175 10.40 -5.05 3.01
N LEU A 176 10.10 -4.43 4.15
CA LEU A 176 9.89 -5.14 5.42
C LEU A 176 8.66 -6.05 5.37
N VAL A 177 7.55 -5.58 4.78
CA VAL A 177 6.35 -6.40 4.57
C VAL A 177 6.66 -7.58 3.66
N CYS A 178 7.31 -7.35 2.52
CA CYS A 178 7.72 -8.42 1.61
C CYS A 178 8.67 -9.40 2.31
N ALA A 179 9.67 -8.91 3.05
CA ALA A 179 10.58 -9.76 3.80
C ALA A 179 9.84 -10.63 4.82
N GLY A 180 8.86 -10.07 5.54
CA GLY A 180 7.99 -10.82 6.46
C GLY A 180 7.21 -11.92 5.76
N ILE A 181 6.59 -11.62 4.61
CA ILE A 181 5.86 -12.61 3.80
C ILE A 181 6.79 -13.77 3.40
N LEU A 182 8.00 -13.45 2.92
CA LEU A 182 8.98 -14.43 2.45
C LEU A 182 9.62 -15.24 3.58
N SER A 183 9.87 -14.62 4.74
CA SER A 183 10.47 -15.28 5.91
C SER A 183 9.49 -16.22 6.59
N CYS A 184 8.20 -15.85 6.65
CA CYS A 184 7.14 -16.68 7.22
C CYS A 184 6.59 -17.74 6.24
N ASP A 185 7.02 -17.71 4.98
CA ASP A 185 6.61 -18.67 3.93
C ASP A 185 5.09 -18.71 3.70
N VAL A 186 4.40 -17.58 3.90
CA VAL A 186 2.94 -17.45 3.80
C VAL A 186 2.46 -17.10 2.38
N GLY A 187 3.38 -16.86 1.46
CA GLY A 187 3.09 -16.55 0.06
C GLY A 187 4.32 -16.11 -0.73
N SER A 188 4.11 -15.90 -2.03
CA SER A 188 5.05 -15.25 -2.93
C SER A 188 4.59 -13.83 -3.24
N VAL A 189 5.52 -12.96 -3.63
CA VAL A 189 5.22 -11.59 -4.07
C VAL A 189 5.61 -11.39 -5.53
N LEU A 190 4.84 -10.61 -6.28
CA LEU A 190 5.24 -10.05 -7.56
C LEU A 190 5.21 -8.52 -7.44
N ILE A 191 6.38 -7.90 -7.58
CA ILE A 191 6.55 -6.44 -7.47
C ILE A 191 6.76 -5.85 -8.85
N PHE A 192 5.92 -4.89 -9.23
CA PHE A 192 6.13 -4.05 -10.40
C PHE A 192 7.01 -2.85 -10.00
N ASP A 193 8.32 -3.02 -10.11
CA ASP A 193 9.34 -2.12 -9.55
C ASP A 193 9.68 -0.99 -10.52
N MET A 194 9.05 0.17 -10.33
CA MET A 194 9.21 1.33 -11.20
C MET A 194 10.52 2.08 -10.94
N HIS A 195 10.97 2.08 -9.68
CA HIS A 195 12.12 2.88 -9.24
C HIS A 195 13.38 2.03 -9.01
N SER A 196 13.33 0.74 -9.36
CA SER A 196 14.40 -0.24 -9.20
C SER A 196 14.90 -0.33 -7.73
N GLU A 197 13.96 -0.38 -6.77
CA GLU A 197 14.26 -0.34 -5.34
C GLU A 197 14.33 -1.73 -4.68
N TYR A 198 13.77 -2.78 -5.30
CA TYR A 198 13.52 -4.08 -4.64
C TYR A 198 14.39 -5.23 -5.14
N GLY A 199 15.21 -5.00 -6.17
CA GLY A 199 16.12 -6.00 -6.75
C GLY A 199 17.21 -6.46 -5.78
N VAL A 200 18.48 -6.37 -6.21
CA VAL A 200 19.62 -6.69 -5.32
C VAL A 200 19.93 -5.50 -4.41
N PHE A 201 20.12 -4.34 -5.01
CA PHE A 201 20.31 -3.07 -4.31
C PHE A 201 19.39 -2.03 -4.93
N SER A 202 18.91 -1.12 -4.09
CA SER A 202 18.08 -0.01 -4.50
C SER A 202 18.85 0.96 -5.40
N ALA A 203 18.25 1.37 -6.51
CA ALA A 203 18.83 2.40 -7.37
C ALA A 203 18.87 3.77 -6.68
N THR A 204 17.90 4.06 -5.80
CA THR A 204 17.66 5.39 -5.19
C THR A 204 18.59 5.67 -4.00
N ASP A 205 18.70 4.73 -3.05
CA ASP A 205 19.38 4.93 -1.76
C ASP A 205 20.47 3.89 -1.47
N LYS A 206 20.71 2.94 -2.40
CA LYS A 206 21.70 1.86 -2.30
C LYS A 206 21.46 0.87 -1.16
N THR A 207 20.30 0.92 -0.50
CA THR A 207 19.91 -0.09 0.49
C THR A 207 19.70 -1.45 -0.17
N GLU A 208 19.86 -2.51 0.61
CA GLU A 208 19.61 -3.88 0.18
C GLU A 208 18.15 -4.07 -0.27
N GLY A 209 17.97 -4.80 -1.36
CA GLY A 209 16.67 -5.22 -1.89
C GLY A 209 16.31 -6.66 -1.47
N LEU A 210 15.21 -7.18 -1.99
CA LEU A 210 14.71 -8.51 -1.61
C LEU A 210 15.61 -9.63 -2.09
N LYS A 211 16.23 -9.50 -3.27
CA LYS A 211 17.13 -10.51 -3.81
C LYS A 211 18.41 -10.63 -2.99
N PHE A 212 18.84 -9.55 -2.33
CA PHE A 212 19.98 -9.58 -1.42
C PHE A 212 19.69 -10.45 -0.19
N PHE A 213 18.55 -10.24 0.47
CA PHE A 213 18.17 -11.00 1.68
C PHE A 213 17.71 -12.43 1.36
N PHE A 214 17.08 -12.64 0.21
CA PHE A 214 16.47 -13.91 -0.17
C PHE A 214 16.94 -14.40 -1.56
N PRO A 215 18.26 -14.66 -1.75
CA PRO A 215 18.81 -14.98 -3.06
C PRO A 215 18.22 -16.26 -3.68
N GLY A 216 17.78 -17.22 -2.85
CA GLY A 216 17.13 -18.45 -3.30
C GLY A 216 15.62 -18.34 -3.55
N LYS A 217 14.94 -17.33 -2.95
CA LYS A 217 13.48 -17.18 -3.04
C LYS A 217 13.03 -16.07 -4.00
N VAL A 218 13.93 -15.20 -4.48
CA VAL A 218 13.58 -14.07 -5.35
C VAL A 218 14.20 -14.25 -6.73
N GLU A 219 13.43 -13.96 -7.78
CA GLU A 219 13.91 -13.85 -9.17
C GLU A 219 13.70 -12.42 -9.67
N ILE A 220 14.64 -11.89 -10.43
CA ILE A 220 14.52 -10.56 -11.03
C ILE A 220 14.34 -10.73 -12.53
N PHE A 221 13.32 -10.09 -13.08
CA PHE A 221 13.14 -9.90 -14.51
C PHE A 221 13.27 -8.41 -14.81
N SER A 222 13.88 -8.04 -15.95
CA SER A 222 14.04 -6.63 -16.32
C SER A 222 13.55 -6.35 -17.74
N LEU A 223 12.86 -5.22 -17.89
CA LEU A 223 12.51 -4.65 -19.20
C LEU A 223 13.72 -4.02 -19.89
N ASP A 224 14.72 -3.59 -19.12
CA ASP A 224 15.91 -2.93 -19.64
C ASP A 224 16.95 -3.96 -20.09
N PRO A 225 17.24 -4.06 -21.40
CA PRO A 225 18.25 -4.99 -21.92
C PRO A 225 19.67 -4.70 -21.41
N LYS A 226 19.94 -3.54 -20.81
CA LYS A 226 21.23 -3.21 -20.18
C LYS A 226 21.43 -3.95 -18.87
N ASN A 227 20.36 -4.31 -18.16
CA ASN A 227 20.45 -5.08 -16.92
C ASN A 227 20.75 -6.56 -17.25
N LYS A 228 22.04 -6.95 -17.17
CA LYS A 228 22.49 -8.31 -17.46
C LYS A 228 22.41 -9.27 -16.28
N GLU A 229 22.18 -8.75 -15.08
CA GLU A 229 22.05 -9.55 -13.85
C GLU A 229 20.64 -10.10 -13.68
N ALA A 230 19.64 -9.41 -14.21
CA ALA A 230 18.25 -9.84 -14.28
C ALA A 230 17.98 -10.75 -15.49
N LYS A 231 16.94 -11.59 -15.39
CA LYS A 231 16.41 -12.33 -16.54
C LYS A 231 15.75 -11.33 -17.51
N PRO A 232 15.97 -11.48 -18.82
CA PRO A 232 15.34 -10.58 -19.78
C PRO A 232 13.82 -10.79 -19.77
N PHE A 233 13.07 -9.68 -19.72
CA PHE A 233 11.65 -9.71 -20.00
C PHE A 233 11.42 -9.70 -21.51
N VAL A 234 10.60 -10.62 -21.98
CA VAL A 234 10.14 -10.70 -23.38
C VAL A 234 8.64 -10.95 -23.34
N LEU A 235 7.88 -10.10 -24.01
CA LEU A 235 6.44 -10.22 -24.15
C LEU A 235 6.10 -10.65 -25.58
N ASP A 236 5.32 -11.72 -25.69
CA ASP A 236 4.77 -12.12 -26.97
C ASP A 236 3.61 -11.19 -27.37
N ALA A 237 3.70 -10.59 -28.55
CA ALA A 237 2.69 -9.68 -29.08
C ALA A 237 1.30 -10.34 -29.23
N ARG A 238 1.23 -11.67 -29.34
CA ARG A 238 -0.03 -12.41 -29.43
C ARG A 238 -0.88 -12.34 -28.15
N GLU A 239 -0.26 -12.08 -27.01
CA GLU A 239 -0.91 -12.03 -25.69
C GLU A 239 -1.62 -10.69 -25.43
N ILE A 240 -1.43 -9.71 -26.32
CA ILE A 240 -2.01 -8.36 -26.21
C ILE A 240 -3.50 -8.39 -26.61
N THR A 241 -4.34 -7.84 -25.75
CA THR A 241 -5.77 -7.61 -25.99
C THR A 241 -6.08 -6.11 -26.21
N PRO A 242 -7.27 -5.77 -26.73
CA PRO A 242 -7.69 -4.38 -26.85
C PRO A 242 -7.65 -3.61 -25.52
N GLU A 243 -8.08 -4.24 -24.43
CA GLU A 243 -8.13 -3.65 -23.09
C GLU A 243 -6.75 -3.23 -22.62
N ASP A 244 -5.71 -4.04 -22.88
CA ASP A 244 -4.32 -3.70 -22.52
C ASP A 244 -3.85 -2.42 -23.23
N LEU A 245 -4.24 -2.25 -24.50
CA LEU A 245 -3.89 -1.08 -25.29
C LEU A 245 -4.69 0.15 -24.86
N VAL A 246 -5.95 -0.02 -24.47
CA VAL A 246 -6.80 1.07 -23.94
C VAL A 246 -6.25 1.57 -22.60
N VAL A 247 -5.85 0.66 -21.71
CA VAL A 247 -5.23 1.01 -20.41
C VAL A 247 -3.87 1.70 -20.61
N ALA A 248 -3.05 1.22 -21.54
CA ALA A 248 -1.72 1.78 -21.78
C ALA A 248 -1.74 3.11 -22.55
N LEU A 249 -2.56 3.20 -23.60
CA LEU A 249 -2.62 4.34 -24.52
C LEU A 249 -3.77 5.27 -24.11
N GLN A 250 -3.52 6.07 -23.07
CA GLN A 250 -4.53 6.95 -22.47
C GLN A 250 -5.08 8.05 -23.39
N ASP A 251 -4.52 8.22 -24.59
CA ASP A 251 -4.95 9.21 -25.58
C ASP A 251 -5.69 8.59 -26.78
N LEU A 252 -6.30 7.41 -26.58
CA LEU A 252 -7.25 6.82 -27.53
C LEU A 252 -8.64 7.46 -27.38
N THR A 253 -9.20 7.92 -28.49
CA THR A 253 -10.58 8.44 -28.55
C THR A 253 -11.58 7.29 -28.69
N ALA A 254 -12.85 7.48 -28.30
CA ALA A 254 -13.88 6.45 -28.45
C ALA A 254 -13.96 5.83 -29.86
N PRO A 255 -13.93 6.60 -30.97
CA PRO A 255 -13.87 6.03 -32.31
C PRO A 255 -12.62 5.17 -32.58
N MET A 256 -11.48 5.51 -31.98
CA MET A 256 -10.26 4.70 -32.10
C MET A 256 -10.38 3.39 -31.33
N VAL A 257 -11.03 3.42 -30.16
CA VAL A 257 -11.32 2.23 -29.37
C VAL A 257 -12.26 1.30 -30.14
N ASP A 258 -13.35 1.82 -30.71
CA ASP A 258 -14.26 1.04 -31.55
C ASP A 258 -13.53 0.39 -32.74
N THR A 259 -12.70 1.18 -33.43
CA THR A 259 -11.86 0.69 -34.54
C THR A 259 -10.90 -0.42 -34.09
N LEU A 260 -10.30 -0.29 -32.90
CA LEU A 260 -9.41 -1.29 -32.33
C LEU A 260 -10.13 -2.62 -32.08
N TYR A 261 -11.34 -2.60 -31.52
CA TYR A 261 -12.14 -3.80 -31.29
C TYR A 261 -12.58 -4.47 -32.60
N GLU A 262 -12.95 -3.70 -33.62
CA GLU A 262 -13.28 -4.25 -34.95
C GLU A 262 -12.08 -4.95 -35.58
N ILE A 263 -10.89 -4.33 -35.53
CA ILE A 263 -9.64 -4.98 -35.99
C ILE A 263 -9.37 -6.25 -35.18
N ALA A 264 -9.54 -6.21 -33.86
CA ALA A 264 -9.30 -7.35 -32.99
C ALA A 264 -10.21 -8.54 -33.32
N LYS A 265 -11.46 -8.27 -33.70
CA LYS A 265 -12.44 -9.29 -34.13
C LYS A 265 -12.09 -9.89 -35.50
N GLY A 266 -11.56 -9.08 -36.41
CA GLY A 266 -11.19 -9.48 -37.78
C GLY A 266 -9.75 -9.98 -37.97
N ARG A 267 -8.90 -9.97 -36.94
CA ARG A 267 -7.44 -10.22 -37.10
C ARG A 267 -7.05 -11.64 -37.52
N GLY A 268 -7.96 -12.61 -37.43
CA GLY A 268 -7.76 -13.96 -37.95
C GLY A 268 -6.54 -14.69 -37.36
N GLY A 269 -6.26 -14.48 -36.07
CA GLY A 269 -5.12 -15.09 -35.37
C GLY A 269 -3.79 -14.34 -35.48
N ARG A 270 -3.71 -13.27 -36.27
CA ARG A 270 -2.56 -12.33 -36.23
C ARG A 270 -2.50 -11.63 -34.86
N ASP A 271 -1.30 -11.24 -34.44
CA ASP A 271 -1.17 -10.41 -33.24
C ASP A 271 -1.85 -9.05 -33.44
N LEU A 272 -2.36 -8.45 -32.36
CA LEU A 272 -3.18 -7.25 -32.45
C LEU A 272 -2.40 -6.06 -33.03
N VAL A 273 -1.14 -5.94 -32.64
CA VAL A 273 -0.28 -4.81 -33.02
C VAL A 273 -0.04 -4.81 -34.52
N SER A 274 0.37 -5.96 -35.08
CA SER A 274 0.54 -6.13 -36.53
C SER A 274 -0.77 -5.96 -37.28
N ALA A 275 -1.87 -6.55 -36.77
CA ALA A 275 -3.19 -6.41 -37.39
C ALA A 275 -3.63 -4.95 -37.51
N VAL A 276 -3.37 -4.11 -36.49
CA VAL A 276 -3.68 -2.68 -36.55
C VAL A 276 -2.77 -1.93 -37.54
N LYS A 277 -1.47 -2.25 -37.57
CA LYS A 277 -0.54 -1.63 -38.53
C LYS A 277 -0.89 -1.94 -39.97
N ASP A 278 -1.31 -3.16 -40.25
CA ASP A 278 -1.65 -3.64 -41.59
C ASP A 278 -3.08 -3.29 -42.01
N ALA A 279 -3.95 -2.90 -41.07
CA ALA A 279 -5.35 -2.60 -41.36
C ALA A 279 -5.48 -1.50 -42.43
N THR A 280 -6.36 -1.72 -43.39
CA THR A 280 -6.70 -0.72 -44.43
C THR A 280 -8.18 -0.38 -44.37
N MET A 281 -8.56 0.73 -45.01
CA MET A 281 -9.97 1.13 -45.11
C MET A 281 -10.84 0.08 -45.81
N GLU A 282 -10.27 -0.63 -46.79
CA GLU A 282 -10.95 -1.73 -47.49
C GLU A 282 -11.25 -2.90 -46.55
N MET A 283 -10.33 -3.21 -45.62
CA MET A 283 -10.53 -4.29 -44.64
C MET A 283 -11.60 -3.96 -43.60
N LEU A 284 -11.80 -2.68 -43.28
CA LEU A 284 -12.75 -2.22 -42.25
C LEU A 284 -14.14 -1.90 -42.80
N GLY A 285 -14.25 -1.67 -44.11
CA GLY A 285 -15.47 -1.22 -44.77
C GLY A 285 -15.67 0.29 -44.67
N THR A 286 -16.15 0.89 -45.76
CA THR A 286 -16.29 2.34 -45.95
C THR A 286 -17.34 3.02 -45.05
N GLU A 287 -18.25 2.25 -44.44
CA GLU A 287 -19.31 2.78 -43.58
C GLU A 287 -18.94 2.84 -42.08
N ARG A 288 -17.81 2.23 -41.67
CA ARG A 288 -17.60 1.87 -40.25
C ARG A 288 -16.37 2.49 -39.59
N ALA A 289 -15.38 2.93 -40.36
CA ALA A 289 -14.20 3.61 -39.83
C ALA A 289 -13.89 4.86 -40.66
N HIS A 290 -13.45 5.93 -40.00
CA HIS A 290 -12.90 7.10 -40.69
C HIS A 290 -11.40 6.92 -40.89
N GLU A 291 -10.89 7.23 -42.08
CA GLU A 291 -9.46 7.11 -42.41
C GLU A 291 -8.56 7.82 -41.40
N MET A 292 -8.97 9.00 -40.94
CA MET A 292 -8.26 9.76 -39.91
C MET A 292 -8.18 9.02 -38.57
N THR A 293 -9.24 8.30 -38.18
CA THR A 293 -9.30 7.50 -36.95
C THR A 293 -8.31 6.34 -37.03
N LEU A 294 -8.30 5.61 -38.15
CA LEU A 294 -7.37 4.50 -38.38
C LEU A 294 -5.90 4.98 -38.36
N GLN A 295 -5.60 6.07 -39.06
CA GLN A 295 -4.25 6.66 -39.06
C GLN A 295 -3.83 7.15 -37.67
N GLY A 296 -4.77 7.75 -36.93
CA GLY A 296 -4.57 8.13 -35.53
C GLY A 296 -4.24 6.93 -34.65
N LEU A 297 -5.01 5.85 -34.75
CA LEU A 297 -4.80 4.61 -34.03
C LEU A 297 -3.42 3.99 -34.37
N LYS A 298 -3.09 3.86 -35.67
CA LYS A 298 -1.78 3.35 -36.12
C LYS A 298 -0.60 4.13 -35.52
N ARG A 299 -0.71 5.47 -35.47
CA ARG A 299 0.32 6.33 -34.86
C ARG A 299 0.49 6.08 -33.37
N ARG A 300 -0.59 5.80 -32.63
CA ARG A 300 -0.51 5.46 -31.19
C ARG A 300 0.11 4.09 -30.97
N ILE A 301 -0.32 3.09 -31.75
CA ILE A 301 0.24 1.73 -31.72
C ILE A 301 1.72 1.72 -32.09
N GLY A 302 2.16 2.58 -33.02
CA GLY A 302 3.58 2.72 -33.37
C GLY A 302 4.49 3.14 -32.21
N ARG A 303 3.94 3.65 -31.08
CA ARG A 303 4.72 3.90 -29.85
C ARG A 303 5.27 2.63 -29.21
N LEU A 304 4.70 1.46 -29.53
CA LEU A 304 5.18 0.16 -29.05
C LEU A 304 6.43 -0.32 -29.80
N ASP A 305 6.75 0.27 -30.96
CA ASP A 305 7.86 -0.17 -31.82
C ASP A 305 9.22 0.08 -31.18
N ARG A 306 9.28 1.03 -30.24
CA ARG A 306 10.49 1.32 -29.47
C ARG A 306 10.73 0.32 -28.34
N LEU A 307 9.80 -0.62 -28.07
CA LEU A 307 9.88 -1.55 -26.94
C LEU A 307 10.61 -2.84 -27.36
N PRO A 308 11.90 -3.00 -27.04
CA PRO A 308 12.71 -4.13 -27.51
C PRO A 308 12.30 -5.47 -26.88
N PHE A 309 11.56 -5.42 -25.77
CA PHE A 309 11.01 -6.60 -25.10
C PHE A 309 9.74 -7.13 -25.78
N LEU A 310 9.07 -6.35 -26.63
CA LEU A 310 7.89 -6.80 -27.36
C LEU A 310 8.30 -7.52 -28.64
N LYS A 311 7.94 -8.80 -28.78
CA LYS A 311 8.33 -9.63 -29.93
C LYS A 311 7.17 -10.46 -30.45
N ALA A 312 7.10 -10.63 -31.77
CA ALA A 312 6.29 -11.68 -32.38
C ALA A 312 7.05 -13.01 -32.24
N MET A 313 6.70 -13.81 -31.24
CA MET A 313 7.40 -15.06 -30.96
C MET A 313 6.85 -16.19 -31.84
N THR A 314 7.71 -16.89 -32.56
CA THR A 314 7.35 -18.11 -33.31
C THR A 314 7.66 -19.38 -32.52
N GLU A 315 8.66 -19.34 -31.64
CA GLU A 315 9.11 -20.45 -30.81
C GLU A 315 9.53 -19.95 -29.42
N GLY A 316 9.51 -20.85 -28.44
CA GLY A 316 9.89 -20.56 -27.05
C GLY A 316 8.73 -20.09 -26.16
N LYS A 317 9.10 -19.70 -24.94
CA LYS A 317 8.18 -19.20 -23.90
C LYS A 317 8.47 -17.73 -23.65
N ASP A 318 7.43 -16.94 -23.42
CA ASP A 318 7.55 -15.54 -23.04
C ASP A 318 7.94 -15.42 -21.55
N ALA A 319 8.21 -14.20 -21.10
CA ALA A 319 8.57 -13.93 -19.70
C ALA A 319 7.45 -14.30 -18.73
N PHE A 320 6.17 -14.20 -19.12
CA PHE A 320 5.06 -14.62 -18.27
C PHE A 320 5.17 -16.10 -17.90
N ALA A 321 5.43 -16.99 -18.87
CA ALA A 321 5.58 -18.40 -18.58
C ALA A 321 6.79 -18.70 -17.66
N HIS A 322 7.87 -17.91 -17.74
CA HIS A 322 9.01 -18.02 -16.84
C HIS A 322 8.72 -17.48 -15.43
N ILE A 323 8.03 -16.34 -15.33
CA ILE A 323 7.52 -15.78 -14.06
C ILE A 323 6.62 -16.79 -13.39
N LEU A 324 5.71 -17.41 -14.15
CA LEU A 324 4.78 -18.39 -13.66
C LEU A 324 5.46 -19.66 -13.14
N ALA A 325 6.50 -20.13 -13.83
CA ALA A 325 7.31 -21.25 -13.36
C ALA A 325 8.06 -20.91 -12.06
N ALA A 326 8.53 -19.67 -11.91
CA ALA A 326 9.15 -19.20 -10.66
C ALA A 326 8.13 -19.19 -9.50
N ILE A 327 6.95 -18.60 -9.73
CA ILE A 327 5.87 -18.55 -8.73
C ILE A 327 5.42 -19.96 -8.33
N ARG A 328 5.20 -20.86 -9.29
CA ARG A 328 4.89 -22.27 -8.99
C ARG A 328 5.96 -22.95 -8.13
N GLY A 329 7.21 -22.56 -8.29
CA GLY A 329 8.34 -23.02 -7.46
C GLY A 329 8.45 -22.32 -6.10
N GLY A 330 7.44 -21.53 -5.68
CA GLY A 330 7.46 -20.78 -4.41
C GLY A 330 8.36 -19.55 -4.44
N LYS A 331 8.78 -19.09 -5.61
CA LYS A 331 9.65 -17.90 -5.73
C LYS A 331 8.83 -16.64 -5.93
N SER A 332 9.29 -15.59 -5.28
CA SER A 332 8.86 -14.22 -5.51
C SER A 332 9.59 -13.62 -6.70
N VAL A 333 8.96 -12.62 -7.32
CA VAL A 333 9.43 -11.99 -8.55
C VAL A 333 9.48 -10.48 -8.38
N VAL A 334 10.62 -9.88 -8.73
CA VAL A 334 10.73 -8.44 -8.94
C VAL A 334 10.80 -8.19 -10.44
N LEU A 335 9.83 -7.46 -10.98
CA LEU A 335 9.84 -6.99 -12.36
C LEU A 335 10.37 -5.55 -12.38
N ASP A 336 11.65 -5.43 -12.68
CA ASP A 336 12.40 -4.18 -12.78
C ASP A 336 12.12 -3.48 -14.12
N PHE A 337 11.54 -2.28 -14.05
CA PHE A 337 11.28 -1.48 -15.25
C PHE A 337 12.54 -0.76 -15.76
N GLY A 338 13.57 -0.60 -14.94
CA GLY A 338 14.81 0.10 -15.29
C GLY A 338 14.55 1.47 -15.93
N ASP A 339 15.19 1.75 -17.07
CA ASP A 339 15.01 3.00 -17.82
C ASP A 339 13.54 3.27 -18.24
N TYR A 340 12.68 2.25 -18.29
CA TYR A 340 11.25 2.39 -18.60
C TYR A 340 10.39 2.76 -17.38
N GLY A 341 10.98 2.83 -16.17
CA GLY A 341 10.26 3.15 -14.94
C GLY A 341 9.62 4.53 -14.92
N THR A 342 10.12 5.48 -15.69
CA THR A 342 9.51 6.82 -15.84
C THR A 342 8.39 6.86 -16.89
N ASP A 343 8.23 5.79 -17.67
CA ASP A 343 7.29 5.73 -18.78
C ASP A 343 5.95 5.14 -18.34
N GLN A 344 4.97 6.03 -18.10
CA GLN A 344 3.65 5.64 -17.64
C GLN A 344 2.94 4.66 -18.59
N MET A 345 3.11 4.81 -19.91
CA MET A 345 2.50 3.91 -20.89
C MET A 345 3.06 2.50 -20.74
N VAL A 346 4.39 2.37 -20.63
CA VAL A 346 5.04 1.06 -20.47
C VAL A 346 4.65 0.40 -19.15
N TYR A 347 4.59 1.18 -18.07
CA TYR A 347 4.13 0.70 -16.76
C TYR A 347 2.72 0.12 -16.81
N LEU A 348 1.76 0.92 -17.29
CA LEU A 348 0.37 0.51 -17.42
C LEU A 348 0.23 -0.71 -18.34
N PHE A 349 0.95 -0.73 -19.47
CA PHE A 349 0.92 -1.81 -20.43
C PHE A 349 1.39 -3.14 -19.85
N VAL A 350 2.59 -3.17 -19.27
CA VAL A 350 3.19 -4.42 -18.79
C VAL A 350 2.47 -4.92 -17.55
N ALA A 351 2.16 -4.04 -16.59
CA ALA A 351 1.50 -4.47 -15.36
C ALA A 351 0.06 -4.92 -15.62
N ASN A 352 -0.70 -4.26 -16.51
CA ASN A 352 -2.05 -4.72 -16.85
C ASN A 352 -2.05 -6.11 -17.52
N ILE A 353 -1.16 -6.34 -18.50
CA ILE A 353 -1.06 -7.64 -19.19
C ILE A 353 -0.73 -8.76 -18.21
N LEU A 354 0.29 -8.56 -17.37
CA LEU A 354 0.71 -9.59 -16.43
C LEU A 354 -0.36 -9.85 -15.36
N SER A 355 -0.95 -8.80 -14.80
CA SER A 355 -2.02 -8.96 -13.80
C SER A 355 -3.25 -9.64 -14.40
N ARG A 356 -3.67 -9.29 -15.61
CA ARG A 356 -4.81 -9.93 -16.29
C ARG A 356 -4.56 -11.42 -16.50
N ARG A 357 -3.41 -11.78 -17.07
CA ARG A 357 -3.06 -13.19 -17.34
C ARG A 357 -2.88 -14.00 -16.05
N LEU A 358 -2.32 -13.40 -14.99
CA LEU A 358 -2.26 -14.03 -13.67
C LEU A 358 -3.66 -14.24 -13.10
N PHE A 359 -4.53 -13.23 -13.19
CA PHE A 359 -5.89 -13.31 -12.67
C PHE A 359 -6.71 -14.41 -13.36
N GLU A 360 -6.69 -14.46 -14.69
CA GLU A 360 -7.34 -15.52 -15.48
C GLU A 360 -6.87 -16.90 -15.03
N LEU A 361 -5.54 -17.07 -14.90
CA LEU A 361 -4.95 -18.34 -14.49
C LEU A 361 -5.28 -18.74 -13.05
N TYR A 362 -5.21 -17.81 -12.10
CA TYR A 362 -5.55 -18.08 -10.69
C TYR A 362 -7.05 -18.35 -10.51
N THR A 363 -7.91 -17.77 -11.36
CA THR A 363 -9.34 -18.08 -11.35
C THR A 363 -9.61 -19.53 -11.78
N GLU A 364 -8.82 -20.05 -12.72
CA GLU A 364 -8.99 -21.41 -13.23
C GLU A 364 -8.24 -22.49 -12.43
N ARG A 365 -7.10 -22.14 -11.81
CA ARG A 365 -6.12 -23.12 -11.28
C ARG A 365 -5.51 -22.70 -9.94
N ASN A 366 -6.28 -22.07 -9.05
CA ASN A 366 -5.78 -21.57 -7.77
C ASN A 366 -5.00 -22.62 -6.93
N GLU A 367 -5.41 -23.89 -6.93
CA GLU A 367 -4.76 -24.97 -6.17
C GLU A 367 -3.35 -25.32 -6.67
N GLU A 368 -3.00 -24.97 -7.92
CA GLU A 368 -1.69 -25.28 -8.52
C GLU A 368 -0.59 -24.27 -8.14
N TYR A 369 -0.95 -23.16 -7.49
CA TYR A 369 -0.04 -22.05 -7.24
C TYR A 369 -0.07 -21.61 -5.78
N PRO A 370 1.08 -21.17 -5.23
CA PRO A 370 1.08 -20.56 -3.91
C PRO A 370 0.29 -19.25 -3.95
N ARG A 371 -0.13 -18.80 -2.76
CA ARG A 371 -0.69 -17.46 -2.58
C ARG A 371 0.28 -16.42 -3.12
N LEU A 372 -0.24 -15.50 -3.94
CA LEU A 372 0.54 -14.46 -4.60
C LEU A 372 -0.01 -13.09 -4.22
N VAL A 373 0.88 -12.22 -3.75
CA VAL A 373 0.56 -10.81 -3.49
C VAL A 373 1.16 -9.96 -4.60
N LEU A 374 0.32 -9.19 -5.28
CA LEU A 374 0.75 -8.24 -6.32
C LEU A 374 1.01 -6.88 -5.69
N PHE A 375 2.23 -6.38 -5.80
CA PHE A 375 2.60 -5.04 -5.36
C PHE A 375 2.73 -4.10 -6.56
N LEU A 376 1.83 -3.13 -6.61
CA LEU A 376 1.82 -2.06 -7.60
C LEU A 376 2.48 -0.82 -7.02
N GLU A 377 3.68 -0.48 -7.47
CA GLU A 377 4.23 0.85 -7.19
C GLU A 377 3.44 1.93 -7.91
N GLU A 378 3.37 3.13 -7.33
CA GLU A 378 2.62 4.24 -7.91
C GLU A 378 1.17 3.85 -8.32
N ALA A 379 0.50 3.02 -7.52
CA ALA A 379 -0.82 2.46 -7.83
C ALA A 379 -1.88 3.52 -8.18
N HIS A 380 -1.69 4.77 -7.73
CA HIS A 380 -2.51 5.92 -8.13
C HIS A 380 -2.63 6.10 -9.65
N LYS A 381 -1.64 5.64 -10.44
CA LYS A 381 -1.71 5.61 -11.91
C LYS A 381 -2.87 4.75 -12.41
N PHE A 382 -3.07 3.57 -11.82
CA PHE A 382 -4.18 2.67 -12.16
C PHE A 382 -5.53 3.09 -11.57
N LEU A 383 -5.50 3.78 -10.42
CA LEU A 383 -6.70 4.22 -9.70
C LEU A 383 -7.29 5.54 -10.23
N SER A 384 -6.68 6.15 -11.24
CA SER A 384 -7.21 7.37 -11.86
C SER A 384 -8.61 7.10 -12.46
N PRO A 385 -9.57 8.05 -12.38
CA PRO A 385 -10.91 7.87 -12.92
C PRO A 385 -10.95 7.56 -14.43
N GLU A 386 -9.90 7.95 -15.16
CA GLU A 386 -9.77 7.70 -16.60
C GLU A 386 -9.31 6.28 -16.91
N ILE A 387 -8.52 5.64 -16.04
CA ILE A 387 -7.97 4.29 -16.25
C ILE A 387 -8.77 3.21 -15.52
N ALA A 388 -9.23 3.49 -14.30
CA ALA A 388 -9.91 2.52 -13.45
C ALA A 388 -11.09 1.79 -14.14
N PRO A 389 -11.90 2.46 -15.00
CA PRO A 389 -12.96 1.78 -15.76
C PRO A 389 -12.47 0.72 -16.75
N TYR A 390 -11.20 0.77 -17.19
CA TYR A 390 -10.63 -0.17 -18.15
C TYR A 390 -9.70 -1.18 -17.50
N ALA A 391 -9.12 -0.86 -16.34
CA ALA A 391 -8.22 -1.73 -15.58
C ALA A 391 -9.00 -2.67 -14.63
N HIS A 392 -9.98 -3.41 -15.17
CA HIS A 392 -10.93 -4.21 -14.41
C HIS A 392 -10.29 -5.23 -13.47
N THR A 393 -9.16 -5.82 -13.86
CA THR A 393 -8.45 -6.83 -13.06
C THR A 393 -8.14 -6.32 -11.66
N PHE A 394 -7.65 -5.08 -11.53
CA PHE A 394 -7.32 -4.52 -10.21
C PHE A 394 -8.56 -4.22 -9.37
N SER A 395 -9.64 -3.75 -10.00
CA SER A 395 -10.92 -3.58 -9.29
C SER A 395 -11.50 -4.90 -8.81
N ARG A 396 -11.29 -6.00 -9.54
CA ARG A 396 -11.73 -7.34 -9.13
C ARG A 396 -10.86 -7.89 -8.01
N LEU A 397 -9.54 -7.83 -8.15
CA LEU A 397 -8.60 -8.21 -7.09
C LEU A 397 -8.85 -7.49 -5.76
N ALA A 398 -9.31 -6.24 -5.79
CA ALA A 398 -9.64 -5.48 -4.58
C ALA A 398 -10.98 -5.88 -3.93
N ARG A 399 -11.88 -6.57 -4.65
CA ARG A 399 -13.23 -6.95 -4.18
C ARG A 399 -13.39 -8.45 -3.95
N GLU A 400 -12.70 -9.25 -4.75
CA GLU A 400 -12.76 -10.72 -4.82
C GLU A 400 -11.44 -11.26 -4.25
N THR A 401 -11.35 -11.36 -2.92
CA THR A 401 -10.24 -12.03 -2.20
C THR A 401 -10.68 -13.34 -1.57
#